data_AF-A0A2E8K641-F1
#
_entry.id   AF-A0A2E8K641-F1
#
_cell.length_a   1.000
_cell.length_b   1.000
_cell.length_c   1.000
_cell.angle_alpha   90.00
_cell.angle_beta   90.00
_cell.angle_gamma   90.00
#
_symmetry.space_group_name_H-M   'P 1'
#
loop_
_entity.id
_entity.type
_entity.pdbx_description
1 polymer ?
#
loop_
_entity_poly.entity_id
_entity_poly.type
_entity_poly.pdbx_seq_one_letter_code
_entity_poly.pdbx_strand_id
1 'polypeptide(L)'
;MARERNTFVAYLLWLIFGIFGAHKLYLRRPIMALVYLCTAGLFVIGWIVDLFTMVEQVAACNDRIYDESEESAFMEEQLDRIDELEDQVDELTDRLRKL
;
A
#
# COMPACT_ATOMS: atom_id res chain seq x y z
N MET A 1 -3.38 -5.41 -11.30
CA MET A 1 -2.26 -4.53 -11.71
C MET A 1 -2.09 -3.45 -10.64
N ALA A 2 -1.01 -3.52 -9.88
CA ALA A 2 -0.74 -2.54 -8.83
C ALA A 2 -0.49 -1.16 -9.48
N ARG A 3 -1.19 -0.12 -9.05
CA ARG A 3 -1.12 1.20 -9.69
C ARG A 3 0.06 1.99 -9.13
N GLU A 4 1.05 2.22 -9.98
CA GLU A 4 2.20 3.07 -9.65
C GLU A 4 1.77 4.48 -9.27
N ARG A 5 2.50 5.04 -8.32
CA ARG A 5 2.40 6.43 -7.89
C ARG A 5 3.29 7.28 -8.80
N ASN A 6 2.74 8.39 -9.26
CA ASN A 6 3.44 9.30 -10.15
C ASN A 6 4.11 10.41 -9.34
N THR A 7 5.41 10.61 -9.55
CA THR A 7 6.20 11.71 -8.97
C THR A 7 5.59 13.07 -9.27
N PHE A 8 5.03 13.30 -10.45
CA PHE A 8 4.39 14.59 -10.75
C PHE A 8 3.21 14.90 -9.83
N VAL A 9 2.37 13.90 -9.54
CA VAL A 9 1.19 14.05 -8.67
C VAL A 9 1.63 14.30 -7.23
N ALA A 10 2.67 13.61 -6.76
CA ALA A 10 3.21 13.85 -5.43
C ALA A 10 3.80 15.27 -5.29
N TYR A 11 4.46 15.82 -6.31
CA TYR A 11 4.95 17.21 -6.31
C TYR A 11 3.79 18.22 -6.34
N LEU A 12 2.73 17.94 -7.09
CA LEU A 12 1.54 18.78 -7.13
C LEU A 12 0.85 18.85 -5.76
N LEU A 13 0.69 17.71 -5.09
CA LEU A 13 0.15 17.63 -3.73
C LEU A 13 1.05 18.32 -2.71
N TRP A 14 2.37 18.20 -2.87
CA TRP A 14 3.34 18.90 -2.04
C TRP A 14 3.29 20.43 -2.21
N LEU A 15 3.03 20.94 -3.41
CA LEU A 15 2.92 22.38 -3.66
C LEU A 15 1.66 22.99 -3.03
N ILE A 16 0.51 22.33 -3.18
CA ILE A 16 -0.79 22.87 -2.76
C ILE A 16 -1.07 22.59 -1.27
N PHE A 17 -0.69 21.40 -0.79
CA PHE A 17 -1.02 20.91 0.54
C PHE A 17 0.22 20.44 1.34
N GLY A 18 1.43 20.84 0.95
CA GLY A 18 2.67 20.35 1.56
C GLY A 18 2.79 20.64 3.05
N ILE A 19 2.34 21.81 3.51
CA ILE A 19 2.33 22.19 4.93
C ILE A 19 1.37 21.30 5.74
N PHE A 20 0.29 20.83 5.10
CA PHE A 20 -0.67 19.89 5.70
C PHE A 20 -0.23 18.42 5.58
N GLY A 21 0.84 18.12 4.82
CA GLY A 21 1.37 16.76 4.65
C GLY A 21 0.58 15.85 3.71
N ALA A 22 -0.26 16.38 2.81
CA ALA A 22 -1.12 15.55 1.94
C ALA A 22 -0.34 14.63 0.99
N HIS A 23 0.86 15.03 0.56
CA HIS A 23 1.74 14.19 -0.25
C HIS A 23 2.19 12.92 0.50
N LYS A 24 2.30 12.95 1.85
CA LYS A 24 2.60 11.76 2.65
C LYS A 24 1.42 10.78 2.70
N LEU A 25 0.18 11.27 2.65
CA LEU A 25 -1.01 10.41 2.52
C LEU A 25 -1.03 9.70 1.17
N TYR A 26 -0.68 10.40 0.09
CA TYR A 26 -0.58 9.80 -1.25
C TYR A 26 0.48 8.69 -1.32
N LEU A 27 1.57 8.85 -0.58
CA LEU A 27 2.66 7.87 -0.44
C LEU A 27 2.38 6.77 0.59
N ARG A 28 1.13 6.61 1.04
CA ARG A 28 0.69 5.59 2.03
C ARG A 28 1.46 5.67 3.36
N ARG A 29 1.86 6.87 3.78
CA ARG A 29 2.53 7.14 5.08
C ARG A 29 1.65 8.01 5.99
N PRO A 30 0.54 7.47 6.55
CA PRO A 30 -0.43 8.24 7.31
C PRO A 30 0.14 8.83 8.62
N ILE A 31 1.06 8.10 9.28
CA ILE A 31 1.71 8.59 10.50
C ILE A 31 2.51 9.85 10.22
N MET A 32 3.27 9.87 9.12
CA MET A 32 4.06 11.06 8.73
C MET A 32 3.17 12.23 8.30
N ALA A 33 2.03 11.95 7.65
CA ALA A 33 1.05 12.98 7.33
C ALA A 33 0.48 13.63 8.61
N LEU A 34 0.15 12.82 9.62
CA LEU A 34 -0.35 13.30 10.90
C LEU A 34 0.71 14.15 11.64
N VAL A 35 1.98 13.72 11.60
CA VAL A 35 3.08 14.51 12.15
C VAL A 35 3.17 15.87 11.46
N TYR A 36 3.10 15.91 10.12
CA TYR A 36 3.10 17.17 9.36
C TYR A 36 1.90 18.05 9.73
N LEU A 37 0.71 17.47 9.94
CA LEU A 37 -0.49 18.21 10.34
C LEU A 37 -0.35 18.80 11.76
N CYS A 38 0.17 18.03 12.72
CA CYS A 38 0.35 18.48 14.10
C CYS A 38 1.48 19.52 14.27
N THR A 39 2.43 19.56 13.32
CA THR A 39 3.63 20.42 13.39
C THR A 39 3.65 21.52 12.34
N ALA A 40 2.56 21.68 11.56
CA ALA A 40 2.47 22.57 10.40
C ALA A 40 3.68 22.43 9.44
N GLY A 41 3.93 21.19 8.97
CA GLY A 41 5.01 20.87 8.03
C GLY A 41 6.42 20.86 8.64
N LEU A 42 6.53 20.81 9.97
CA LEU A 42 7.77 20.87 10.77
C LEU A 42 8.63 22.12 10.50
N PHE A 43 8.04 23.32 10.65
CA PHE A 43 8.70 24.63 10.51
C PHE A 43 9.29 24.91 9.12
N VAL A 44 8.63 24.47 8.03
CA VAL A 44 9.04 24.69 6.63
C VAL A 44 10.31 23.89 6.22
N ILE A 45 11.15 23.48 7.17
CA ILE A 45 12.32 22.64 6.91
C ILE A 45 11.89 21.29 6.34
N GLY A 46 10.85 20.66 6.92
CA GLY A 46 10.30 19.41 6.40
C GLY A 46 9.84 19.55 4.95
N TRP A 47 9.18 20.68 4.62
CA TRP A 47 8.74 21.00 3.26
C TRP A 47 9.93 21.10 2.27
N ILE A 48 11.04 21.73 2.65
CA ILE A 48 12.25 21.84 1.81
C ILE A 48 12.94 20.48 1.62
N VAL A 49 13.11 19.69 2.69
CA VAL A 49 13.75 18.37 2.62
C VAL A 49 12.95 17.41 1.72
N ASP A 50 11.62 17.53 1.74
CA ASP A 50 10.76 16.73 0.88
C ASP A 50 10.94 17.03 -0.61
N LEU A 51 11.40 18.22 -1.00
CA LEU A 51 11.71 18.53 -2.40
C LEU A 51 12.76 17.57 -2.98
N PHE A 52 13.81 17.29 -2.19
CA PHE A 52 14.94 16.45 -2.59
C PHE A 52 14.65 14.96 -2.43
N THR A 53 13.94 14.58 -1.36
CA THR A 53 13.70 13.18 -1.03
C THR A 53 12.46 12.60 -1.71
N MET A 54 11.68 13.41 -2.45
CA MET A 54 10.42 12.97 -3.03
C MET A 54 10.52 11.81 -4.00
N VAL A 55 11.54 11.82 -4.86
CA VAL A 55 11.74 10.79 -5.88
C VAL A 55 11.99 9.43 -5.23
N GLU A 56 12.84 9.40 -4.21
CA GLU A 56 13.13 8.20 -3.42
C GLU A 56 11.88 7.72 -2.68
N GLN A 57 11.10 8.64 -2.10
CA GLN A 57 9.86 8.28 -1.40
C GLN A 57 8.82 7.66 -2.33
N VAL A 58 8.70 8.15 -3.58
CA VAL A 58 7.78 7.59 -4.57
C VAL A 58 8.26 6.21 -5.02
N ALA A 59 9.55 6.06 -5.32
CA ALA A 59 10.13 4.76 -5.70
C ALA A 59 9.90 3.72 -4.60
N ALA A 60 10.26 4.04 -3.36
CA ALA A 60 10.05 3.15 -2.22
C ALA A 60 8.56 2.85 -1.95
N CYS A 61 7.64 3.74 -2.31
CA CYS A 61 6.21 3.46 -2.21
C CYS A 61 5.74 2.50 -3.31
N ASN A 62 6.27 2.64 -4.53
CA ASN A 62 5.93 1.77 -5.64
C ASN A 62 6.46 0.35 -5.39
N ASP A 63 7.70 0.21 -4.90
CA ASP A 63 8.27 -1.10 -4.54
C ASP A 63 7.40 -1.84 -3.53
N ARG A 64 6.97 -1.17 -2.46
CA ARG A 64 6.05 -1.77 -1.47
C ARG A 64 4.70 -2.18 -2.05
N ILE A 65 4.19 -1.41 -3.02
CA ILE A 65 2.93 -1.72 -3.71
C ILE A 65 3.09 -3.00 -4.56
N TYR A 66 4.27 -3.21 -5.14
CA TYR A 66 4.58 -4.44 -5.88
C TYR A 66 4.69 -5.63 -4.95
N ASP A 67 5.46 -5.53 -3.86
CA ASP A 67 5.62 -6.60 -2.87
C ASP A 67 4.26 -7.04 -2.30
N GLU A 68 3.43 -6.09 -1.85
CA GLU A 68 2.09 -6.38 -1.33
C GLU A 68 1.17 -7.05 -2.38
N SER A 69 1.32 -6.69 -3.65
CA SER A 69 0.52 -7.28 -4.72
C SER A 69 0.94 -8.71 -5.05
N GLU A 70 2.23 -9.03 -4.92
CA GLU A 70 2.76 -10.37 -5.09
C GLU A 70 2.35 -11.27 -3.92
N GLU A 71 2.47 -10.77 -2.68
CA GLU A 71 1.99 -11.47 -1.48
C GLU A 71 0.48 -11.75 -1.56
N SER A 72 -0.32 -10.78 -2.02
CA SER A 72 -1.77 -10.96 -2.17
C SER A 72 -2.11 -12.04 -3.20
N ALA A 73 -1.42 -12.06 -4.35
CA ALA A 73 -1.63 -13.08 -5.39
C ALA A 73 -1.21 -14.47 -4.92
N PHE A 74 -0.09 -14.59 -4.19
CA PHE A 74 0.33 -15.85 -3.59
C PHE A 74 -0.69 -16.36 -2.55
N MET A 75 -1.22 -15.47 -1.72
CA MET A 75 -2.24 -15.82 -0.74
C MET A 75 -3.55 -16.26 -1.39
N GLU A 76 -3.99 -15.60 -2.48
CA GLU A 76 -5.14 -16.05 -3.27
C GLU A 76 -4.92 -17.45 -3.85
N GLU A 77 -3.74 -17.73 -4.43
CA GLU A 77 -3.42 -19.08 -4.93
C GLU A 77 -3.45 -20.13 -3.81
N GLN A 78 -2.98 -19.77 -2.61
CA GLN A 78 -3.03 -20.66 -1.44
C GLN A 78 -4.45 -20.87 -0.92
N LEU A 79 -5.31 -19.85 -0.97
CA LEU A 79 -6.73 -19.97 -0.59
C LEU A 79 -7.48 -20.85 -1.59
N ASP A 80 -7.27 -20.66 -2.90
CA ASP A 80 -7.87 -21.52 -3.94
C ASP A 80 -7.48 -22.99 -3.75
N ARG A 81 -6.23 -23.25 -3.34
CA ARG A 81 -5.78 -24.61 -2.97
C ARG A 81 -6.49 -25.16 -1.73
N ILE A 82 -6.76 -24.34 -0.73
CA ILE A 82 -7.45 -24.76 0.50
C ILE A 82 -8.92 -25.06 0.19
N ASP A 83 -9.58 -24.19 -0.58
CA ASP A 83 -10.98 -24.37 -0.98
C ASP A 83 -11.17 -25.67 -1.78
N GLU A 84 -10.29 -25.95 -2.74
CA GLU A 84 -10.29 -27.22 -3.48
C GLU A 84 -10.08 -28.45 -2.56
N LEU A 85 -9.22 -28.33 -1.55
CA LEU A 85 -9.03 -29.40 -0.57
C LEU A 85 -10.26 -29.59 0.33
N GLU A 86 -10.95 -28.51 0.70
CA GLU A 86 -12.20 -28.54 1.47
C GLU A 86 -13.31 -29.25 0.67
N ASP A 87 -13.47 -28.92 -0.62
CA ASP A 87 -14.41 -29.58 -1.52
C ASP A 87 -14.13 -31.09 -1.64
N GLN A 88 -12.86 -31.49 -1.72
CA GLN A 88 -12.46 -32.90 -1.75
C GLN A 88 -12.81 -33.63 -0.44
N VAL A 89 -12.61 -32.98 0.72
CA VAL A 89 -12.97 -33.54 2.03
C VAL A 89 -14.48 -33.69 2.19
N ASP A 90 -15.25 -32.71 1.72
CA ASP A 90 -16.71 -32.75 1.75
C ASP A 90 -17.27 -33.86 0.86
N GLU A 91 -16.73 -34.02 -0.35
CA GLU A 91 -17.14 -35.12 -1.23
C GLU A 91 -16.80 -36.49 -0.64
N LEU A 92 -15.62 -36.66 -0.04
CA LEU A 92 -15.26 -37.90 0.66
C LEU A 92 -16.18 -38.17 1.86
N THR A 93 -16.52 -37.13 2.62
CA THR A 93 -17.45 -37.23 3.76
C THR A 93 -18.83 -37.68 3.32
N ASP A 94 -19.34 -37.14 2.22
CA ASP A 94 -20.64 -37.53 1.65
C ASP A 94 -20.65 -38.95 1.09
N ARG A 95 -19.52 -39.41 0.51
CA ARG A 95 -19.35 -40.81 0.09
C ARG A 95 -19.37 -41.75 1.28
N LEU A 96 -18.66 -41.42 2.36
CA LEU A 96 -18.67 -42.21 3.60
C LEU A 96 -20.06 -42.24 4.27
N ARG A 97 -20.81 -41.14 4.23
CA ARG A 97 -22.17 -41.05 4.78
C ARG A 97 -23.19 -41.93 4.03
N LYS A 98 -22.95 -42.23 2.76
CA LYS A 98 -23.84 -43.03 1.89
C LYS A 98 -23.56 -44.54 1.95
N LEU A 99 -22.51 -44.98 2.64
CA LEU A 99 -22.18 -46.39 2.91
C LEU A 99 -22.86 -46.85 4.20
#